data_AF-A0AA42BCD8-F1
#
_entry.id   AF-A0AA42BCD8-F1
#
_cell.length_a   1.000
_cell.length_b   1.000
_cell.length_c   1.000
_cell.angle_alpha   90.00
_cell.angle_beta   90.00
_cell.angle_gamma   90.00
#
_symmetry.space_group_name_H-M   'P 1'
#
loop_
_entity.id
_entity.type
_entity.pdbx_description
1 polymer ?
#
loop_
_entity_poly.entity_id
_entity_poly.type
_entity_poly.pdbx_seq_one_letter_code
_entity_poly.pdbx_strand_id
1 'polypeptide(L)'
;MPRWGPGALVLKPRGIPHAFWNEGPQPARLLEIISPAGFERYFEDLAERIPADGPPDVAQLAALWEKYSLEMDMDSVAQIAERYHVRLM
;
A
#
# COMPACT_ATOMS: atom_id res chain seq x y z
N MET A 1 9.69 2.77 -13.05
CA MET A 1 8.47 3.54 -12.70
C MET A 1 8.83 5.02 -12.56
N PRO A 2 7.92 5.95 -12.87
CA PRO A 2 8.15 7.37 -12.62
C PRO A 2 8.31 7.63 -11.12
N ARG A 3 9.12 8.64 -10.79
CA ARG A 3 9.35 9.13 -9.42
C ARG A 3 8.63 10.45 -9.25
N TRP A 4 8.00 10.63 -8.10
CA TRP A 4 7.20 11.81 -7.80
C TRP A 4 7.78 12.54 -6.59
N GLY A 5 7.87 13.87 -6.69
CA GLY A 5 8.35 14.73 -5.63
C GLY A 5 7.22 15.44 -4.87
N PRO A 6 7.56 16.26 -3.87
CA PRO A 6 6.59 17.07 -3.14
C PRO A 6 5.68 17.89 -4.08
N GLY A 7 4.38 17.89 -3.80
CA GLY A 7 3.38 18.60 -4.60
C GLY A 7 2.89 17.87 -5.85
N ALA A 8 3.47 16.72 -6.20
CA ALA A 8 2.95 15.89 -7.29
C ALA A 8 1.59 15.30 -6.94
N LEU A 9 0.68 15.27 -7.93
CA LEU A 9 -0.60 14.60 -7.85
C LEU A 9 -0.60 13.39 -8.79
N VAL A 10 -0.93 12.21 -8.27
CA VAL A 10 -0.96 10.96 -9.04
C VAL A 10 -2.38 10.40 -8.98
N LEU A 11 -2.99 10.17 -10.14
CA LEU A 11 -4.30 9.52 -10.25
C LEU A 11 -4.11 7.99 -10.27
N LYS A 12 -4.87 7.29 -9.43
CA LYS A 12 -4.95 5.82 -9.37
C LYS A 12 -6.34 5.37 -9.83
N PRO A 13 -6.55 5.02 -11.12
CA PRO A 13 -7.84 4.57 -11.60
C PRO A 13 -8.26 3.23 -10.96
N ARG A 14 -9.57 3.01 -10.82
CA ARG A 14 -10.12 1.73 -10.36
C ARG A 14 -9.75 0.61 -11.35
N GLY A 15 -9.45 -0.57 -10.82
CA GLY A 15 -9.15 -1.77 -11.61
C GLY A 15 -7.74 -1.80 -12.24
N ILE A 16 -6.88 -0.83 -11.92
CA ILE A 16 -5.48 -0.83 -12.36
C ILE A 16 -4.59 -1.16 -11.16
N PRO A 17 -3.86 -2.29 -11.18
CA PRO A 17 -2.89 -2.62 -10.13
C PRO A 17 -1.86 -1.50 -9.96
N HIS A 18 -1.61 -1.10 -8.72
CA HIS A 18 -0.65 -0.06 -8.40
C HIS A 18 -0.04 -0.27 -7.02
N ALA A 19 1.19 0.20 -6.86
CA ALA A 19 1.91 0.24 -5.60
C ALA A 19 2.72 1.52 -5.52
N PHE A 20 3.08 1.92 -4.30
CA PHE A 20 4.01 3.02 -4.05
C PHE A 20 4.88 2.67 -2.85
N TRP A 21 6.08 3.25 -2.81
CA TRP A 21 6.99 3.15 -1.67
C TRP A 21 7.75 4.47 -1.53
N ASN A 22 8.25 4.72 -0.33
CA ASN A 22 9.16 5.82 -0.10
C ASN A 22 10.58 5.35 -0.43
N GLU A 23 11.15 5.88 -1.52
CA GLU A 23 12.53 5.60 -1.89
C GLU A 23 13.53 6.47 -1.11
N GLY A 24 13.08 7.61 -0.59
CA GLY A 24 13.93 8.54 0.14
C GLY A 24 14.29 8.03 1.54
N PRO A 25 15.45 8.47 2.09
CA PRO A 25 15.86 8.09 3.44
C PRO A 25 15.07 8.82 4.55
N GLN A 26 14.29 9.83 4.20
CA GLN A 26 13.47 10.61 5.13
C GLN A 26 12.00 10.18 5.02
N PRO A 27 11.21 10.22 6.12
CA PRO A 27 9.79 9.92 6.06
C PRO A 27 9.05 10.80 5.04
N ALA A 28 8.34 10.16 4.12
CA ALA A 28 7.43 10.84 3.20
C ALA A 28 6.05 11.04 3.86
N ARG A 29 5.39 12.15 3.53
CA ARG A 29 3.99 12.39 3.87
C ARG A 29 3.17 12.44 2.59
N LEU A 30 2.07 11.70 2.57
CA LEU A 30 1.15 11.58 1.44
C LEU A 30 -0.26 11.94 1.92
N LEU A 31 -1.02 12.60 1.05
CA LEU A 31 -2.46 12.78 1.22
C LEU A 31 -3.16 11.87 0.23
N GLU A 32 -3.88 10.87 0.73
CA GLU A 32 -4.69 9.99 -0.11
C GLU A 32 -6.15 10.45 -0.09
N ILE A 33 -6.72 10.66 -1.27
CA ILE A 33 -8.13 11.01 -1.45
C ILE A 33 -8.77 9.86 -2.20
N ILE A 34 -9.77 9.23 -1.58
CA ILE A 34 -10.43 8.04 -2.11
C ILE A 34 -11.92 8.34 -2.23
N SER A 35 -12.49 7.95 -3.38
CA SER A 35 -13.90 8.16 -3.69
C SER A 35 -14.50 6.89 -4.30
N PRO A 36 -15.69 6.46 -3.85
CA PRO A 36 -16.51 7.06 -2.79
C PRO A 36 -15.89 6.92 -1.38
N ALA A 37 -16.43 7.64 -0.40
CA ALA A 37 -16.02 7.55 1.00
C ALA A 37 -16.29 6.15 1.60
N GLY A 38 -15.65 5.85 2.73
CA GLY A 38 -15.78 4.61 3.50
C GLY A 38 -14.49 3.78 3.54
N PHE A 39 -13.62 3.95 2.53
CA PHE A 39 -12.36 3.21 2.45
C PHE A 39 -11.31 3.71 3.44
N GLU A 40 -11.42 4.92 3.98
CA GLU A 40 -10.53 5.43 5.02
C GLU A 40 -10.43 4.49 6.24
N ARG A 41 -11.52 3.75 6.55
CA ARG A 41 -11.58 2.76 7.63
C ARG A 41 -10.67 1.56 7.39
N TYR A 42 -10.32 1.26 6.13
CA TYR A 42 -9.35 0.20 5.82
C TYR A 42 -8.02 0.47 6.52
N PHE A 43 -7.56 1.73 6.53
CA PHE A 43 -6.30 2.09 7.15
C PHE A 43 -6.34 2.00 8.68
N GLU A 44 -7.49 2.33 9.28
CA GLU A 44 -7.72 2.14 10.72
C GLU A 44 -7.65 0.66 11.10
N ASP A 45 -8.42 -0.19 10.41
CA ASP A 45 -8.43 -1.65 10.63
C ASP A 45 -7.05 -2.28 10.34
N LEU A 46 -6.34 -1.78 9.31
CA LEU A 46 -5.01 -2.25 8.95
C LEU A 46 -4.00 -1.93 10.05
N ALA A 47 -4.05 -0.73 10.63
CA ALA A 47 -3.13 -0.30 11.70
C ALA A 47 -3.25 -1.16 12.96
N GLU A 48 -4.42 -1.74 13.23
CA GLU A 48 -4.62 -2.68 14.34
C GLU A 48 -4.00 -4.06 14.09
N ARG A 49 -3.73 -4.42 12.82
CA ARG A 49 -3.33 -5.76 12.39
C ARG A 49 -1.89 -5.86 11.89
N ILE A 50 -1.30 -4.75 11.44
CA ILE A 50 0.12 -4.73 11.08
C ILE A 50 0.96 -4.63 12.35
N PRO A 51 1.86 -5.60 12.60
CA PRO A 51 2.74 -5.54 13.76
C PRO A 51 3.78 -4.42 13.58
N ALA A 52 4.23 -3.83 14.70
CA ALA A 52 5.32 -2.85 14.68
C ALA A 52 6.65 -3.49 14.24
N ASP A 53 6.84 -4.78 14.55
CA ASP A 53 8.02 -5.55 14.22
C ASP A 53 7.63 -6.93 13.64
N GLY A 54 8.33 -7.36 12.58
CA GLY A 54 8.13 -8.66 11.94
C GLY A 54 7.07 -8.67 10.83
N PRO A 55 6.91 -9.80 10.12
CA PRO A 55 6.00 -9.89 8.99
C PRO A 55 4.53 -9.90 9.45
N PRO A 56 3.61 -9.32 8.66
CA PRO A 56 2.20 -9.34 8.98
C PRO A 56 1.58 -10.73 8.82
N ASP A 57 0.49 -10.99 9.55
CA ASP A 57 -0.31 -12.21 9.39
C ASP A 57 -1.14 -12.11 8.10
N VAL A 58 -0.74 -12.87 7.08
CA VAL A 58 -1.35 -12.88 5.76
C VAL A 58 -2.82 -13.33 5.80
N ALA A 59 -3.20 -14.25 6.70
CA ALA A 59 -4.58 -14.70 6.80
C ALA A 59 -5.51 -13.60 7.35
N GLN A 60 -5.02 -12.82 8.33
CA GLN A 60 -5.75 -11.65 8.83
C GLN A 60 -5.87 -10.56 7.78
N LEU A 61 -4.80 -10.32 7.01
CA LEU A 61 -4.82 -9.36 5.92
C LEU A 61 -5.77 -9.79 4.79
N ALA A 62 -5.81 -11.08 4.45
CA ALA A 62 -6.72 -11.60 3.42
C ALA A 62 -8.19 -11.36 3.77
N ALA A 63 -8.59 -11.63 5.01
CA ALA A 63 -9.95 -11.34 5.48
C ALA A 63 -10.28 -9.83 5.44
N LEU A 64 -9.28 -8.99 5.73
CA LEU A 64 -9.43 -7.55 5.62
C LEU A 64 -9.59 -7.10 4.15
N TRP A 65 -8.79 -7.65 3.23
CA TRP A 65 -8.89 -7.34 1.80
C TRP A 65 -10.26 -7.74 1.24
N GLU A 66 -10.79 -8.91 1.64
CA GLU A 66 -12.14 -9.34 1.27
C GLU A 66 -13.21 -8.34 1.75
N LYS A 67 -13.17 -7.94 3.03
CA LYS A 67 -14.11 -6.95 3.61
C LYS A 67 -14.13 -5.64 2.83
N TYR A 68 -12.99 -5.19 2.32
CA TYR A 68 -12.85 -3.92 1.60
C TYR A 68 -12.81 -4.08 0.07
N SER A 69 -13.08 -5.28 -0.46
CA SER A 69 -13.05 -5.57 -1.90
C SER A 69 -11.72 -5.22 -2.57
N LEU A 70 -10.61 -5.54 -1.91
CA LEU A 70 -9.25 -5.37 -2.41
C LEU A 70 -8.73 -6.67 -3.03
N GLU A 71 -8.21 -6.55 -4.25
CA GLU A 71 -7.44 -7.60 -4.91
C GLU A 71 -5.95 -7.29 -4.72
N MET A 72 -5.21 -8.21 -4.09
CA MET A 72 -3.79 -8.04 -3.79
C MET A 72 -2.97 -9.12 -4.51
N ASP A 73 -2.11 -8.69 -5.43
CA ASP A 73 -1.12 -9.56 -6.08
C ASP A 73 0.13 -9.67 -5.20
N MET A 74 0.09 -10.59 -4.24
CA MET A 74 1.19 -10.81 -3.31
C MET A 74 2.40 -11.49 -3.97
N ASP A 75 2.20 -12.21 -5.07
CA ASP A 75 3.28 -12.86 -5.82
C ASP A 75 4.21 -11.81 -6.49
N SER A 76 3.65 -10.64 -6.84
CA SER A 76 4.42 -9.53 -7.41
C SER A 76 5.34 -8.83 -6.41
N VAL A 77 5.10 -8.95 -5.10
CA VAL A 77 5.77 -8.13 -4.07
C VAL A 77 7.28 -8.39 -4.07
N ALA A 78 7.70 -9.65 -4.06
CA ALA A 78 9.12 -10.01 -4.08
C ALA A 78 9.82 -9.52 -5.35
N GLN A 79 9.14 -9.63 -6.50
CA GLN A 79 9.67 -9.20 -7.79
C GLN A 79 9.82 -7.66 -7.86
N ILE A 80 8.84 -6.93 -7.33
CA ILE A 80 8.89 -5.47 -7.23
C ILE A 80 10.02 -5.05 -6.29
N ALA A 81 10.15 -5.71 -5.13
CA ALA A 81 11.18 -5.41 -4.15
C ALA A 81 12.60 -5.63 -4.72
N GLU A 82 12.82 -6.75 -5.41
CA GLU A 82 14.09 -7.03 -6.08
C GLU A 82 14.38 -6.01 -7.19
N ARG A 83 13.42 -5.81 -8.11
CA ARG A 83 13.59 -4.97 -9.30
C ARG A 83 13.83 -3.50 -8.98
N TYR A 84 13.19 -2.99 -7.92
CA TYR A 84 13.25 -1.58 -7.55
C TYR A 84 14.00 -1.33 -6.24
N HIS A 85 14.67 -2.35 -5.71
CA HIS A 85 15.45 -2.30 -4.46
C HIS A 85 14.63 -1.75 -3.27
N VAL A 86 13.35 -2.15 -3.20
CA VAL A 86 12.46 -1.78 -2.09
C VAL A 86 12.82 -2.62 -0.88
N ARG A 87 13.04 -1.96 0.26
CA ARG A 87 13.17 -2.65 1.54
C ARG A 87 11.78 -2.96 2.07
N LEU A 88 11.46 -4.24 2.14
CA LEU A 88 10.30 -4.72 2.89
C LEU A 88 10.63 -4.63 4.39
N MET A 89 9.61 -4.37 5.19
CA MET A 89 9.72 -4.28 6.66
C MET A 89 10.03 -5.64 7.27
#